data_AF-A0A7S0X3Q4-F1
#
_entry.id   AF-A0A7S0X3Q4-F1
#
_cell.length_a   1.000
_cell.length_b   1.000
_cell.length_c   1.000
_cell.angle_alpha   90.00
_cell.angle_beta   90.00
_cell.angle_gamma   90.00
#
_symmetry.space_group_name_H-M   'P 1'
#
loop_
_entity.id
_entity.type
_entity.pdbx_description
1 polymer ?
#
loop_
_entity_poly.entity_id
_entity_poly.type
_entity_poly.pdbx_seq_one_letter_code
_entity_poly.pdbx_strand_id
1 'polypeptide(L)'
;GEEGRARGRGGGGADAHQPRSSSSNDGGGRGGEPGRRDSGHTAMTCEARTALAVTARWTKAHPRASTPVHTSTAATFAFSGPLVLNARLKRPPRVPKSNGEMEDLGGLTLDQRRLLPERDILDTLRYASCAVVGNGGLLLMYQHGDIIDSHDAVIRFNDATTKPPFTQHAGSKTTIRLVNSQHRGYSESPDELILQHLTAPAHLKLYLENRRKGGAANRDYALTGAFYTFVRSKLQKMTPTNGMYGLFLAGALCDKVTIFGFLRTWYNDTRYHYHNPYEPTGTQGSRDSAEMPLIEALVSEHPDVFSFGEPCVGSGAHRRACTTCPPGSVCAEGTWHPVPAPGRCYRGVEDCLKPAGCAGCKGETPEKCVPSPGDYGCFQPERCYRRKVVDCFPACEDAAACPGGQQGMCPPAQT
;
A
#
# COMPACT_ATOMS: atom_id res chain seq x y z
N GLY A 1 -53.98 -13.41 -10.16
CA GLY A 1 -54.95 -12.49 -9.55
C GLY A 1 -54.26 -11.17 -9.38
N GLU A 2 -55.01 -10.10 -9.65
CA GLU A 2 -54.94 -8.71 -9.12
C GLU A 2 -53.53 -8.09 -8.90
N GLU A 3 -53.13 -7.03 -9.60
CA GLU A 3 -53.70 -5.67 -9.73
C GLU A 3 -53.75 -4.83 -8.44
N GLY A 4 -53.27 -3.58 -8.54
CA GLY A 4 -53.31 -2.58 -7.46
C GLY A 4 -52.51 -1.32 -7.82
N ARG A 5 -53.20 -0.23 -8.22
CA ARG A 5 -52.61 0.97 -8.87
C ARG A 5 -53.24 2.27 -8.39
N ALA A 6 -52.46 3.21 -7.83
CA ALA A 6 -52.71 4.66 -7.77
C ALA A 6 -51.42 5.37 -7.29
N ARG A 7 -50.90 6.54 -7.75
CA ARG A 7 -51.34 7.78 -8.45
C ARG A 7 -52.10 8.84 -7.62
N GLY A 8 -51.51 10.05 -7.53
CA GLY A 8 -52.11 11.34 -7.12
C GLY A 8 -51.14 12.15 -6.24
N ARG A 9 -50.45 13.21 -6.72
CA ARG A 9 -50.87 14.64 -6.89
C ARG A 9 -51.23 15.34 -5.56
N GLY A 10 -50.79 16.56 -5.24
CA GLY A 10 -49.87 17.51 -5.92
C GLY A 10 -50.01 18.96 -5.37
N GLY A 11 -49.15 19.91 -5.82
CA GLY A 11 -49.20 21.35 -5.49
C GLY A 11 -48.45 21.76 -4.20
N GLY A 12 -47.91 22.98 -4.04
CA GLY A 12 -47.77 24.13 -4.95
C GLY A 12 -47.14 25.36 -4.23
N GLY A 13 -46.75 26.41 -4.95
CA GLY A 13 -46.09 27.63 -4.43
C GLY A 13 -44.56 27.51 -4.40
N ALA A 14 -43.73 28.25 -5.14
CA ALA A 14 -43.68 29.68 -5.46
C ALA A 14 -43.29 30.57 -4.27
N ASP A 15 -42.04 31.02 -4.24
CA ASP A 15 -41.73 32.47 -4.27
C ASP A 15 -40.26 32.72 -4.62
N ALA A 16 -40.01 33.83 -5.30
CA ALA A 16 -38.68 34.26 -5.72
C ALA A 16 -38.43 35.69 -5.23
N HIS A 17 -37.34 35.92 -4.48
CA HIS A 17 -36.84 37.28 -4.22
C HIS A 17 -35.32 37.35 -4.03
N GLN A 18 -34.69 38.00 -5.01
CA GLN A 18 -33.54 38.90 -4.88
C GLN A 18 -34.02 40.31 -5.29
N PRO A 19 -33.20 41.38 -5.26
CA PRO A 19 -32.09 41.72 -4.36
C PRO A 19 -32.20 43.17 -3.80
N ARG A 20 -31.47 43.50 -2.71
CA ARG A 20 -30.95 44.86 -2.37
C ARG A 20 -29.64 44.67 -1.60
N SER A 21 -28.48 45.30 -1.87
CA SER A 21 -28.09 46.63 -2.35
C SER A 21 -28.07 47.73 -1.28
N SER A 22 -27.15 48.70 -1.45
CA SER A 22 -26.69 49.77 -0.52
C SER A 22 -25.72 49.28 0.58
N SER A 23 -24.58 49.91 0.92
CA SER A 23 -23.65 50.95 0.39
C SER A 23 -23.15 51.79 1.56
N SER A 24 -21.89 52.23 1.50
CA SER A 24 -21.25 53.31 2.31
C SER A 24 -20.88 52.95 3.77
N ASN A 25 -19.97 53.60 4.50
CA ASN A 25 -18.85 54.54 4.22
C ASN A 25 -17.95 54.62 5.49
N ASP A 26 -16.70 55.11 5.55
CA ASP A 26 -15.67 55.53 4.57
C ASP A 26 -14.29 55.56 5.30
N GLY A 27 -13.18 55.77 4.58
CA GLY A 27 -11.89 56.24 5.11
C GLY A 27 -10.88 55.15 5.53
N GLY A 28 -9.59 55.23 5.21
CA GLY A 28 -8.86 56.24 4.42
C GLY A 28 -7.52 56.64 5.06
N GLY A 29 -6.42 56.60 4.29
CA GLY A 29 -5.06 56.99 4.73
C GLY A 29 -4.07 55.81 4.62
N ARG A 30 -3.27 55.70 3.53
CA ARG A 30 -1.99 56.41 3.27
C ARG A 30 -0.96 56.17 4.39
N GLY A 31 0.27 55.70 4.14
CA GLY A 31 0.96 55.31 2.91
C GLY A 31 2.49 55.35 3.14
N GLY A 32 3.32 54.91 2.17
CA GLY A 32 4.76 55.20 2.18
C GLY A 32 5.71 53.99 2.07
N GLU A 33 6.00 53.57 0.84
CA GLU A 33 7.36 53.20 0.43
C GLU A 33 8.13 54.50 0.08
N PRO A 34 9.49 54.59 0.13
CA PRO A 34 10.36 53.73 -0.71
C PRO A 34 11.75 53.38 -0.12
N GLY A 35 12.50 52.50 -0.81
CA GLY A 35 13.89 52.23 -0.42
C GLY A 35 14.71 51.26 -1.29
N ARG A 36 15.01 51.60 -2.55
CA ARG A 36 16.13 50.97 -3.29
C ARG A 36 17.47 51.46 -2.72
N ARG A 37 18.44 50.55 -2.52
CA ARG A 37 19.88 50.85 -2.66
C ARG A 37 20.64 49.67 -3.27
N ASP A 38 21.50 50.01 -4.22
CA ASP A 38 22.48 49.12 -4.86
C ASP A 38 23.80 49.04 -4.06
N SER A 39 24.69 48.18 -4.57
CA SER A 39 26.16 48.18 -4.44
C SER A 39 26.79 47.49 -3.23
N GLY A 40 27.79 46.65 -3.52
CA GLY A 40 28.50 45.82 -2.54
C GLY A 40 29.40 44.75 -3.17
N HIS A 41 30.15 45.07 -4.23
CA HIS A 41 31.20 44.17 -4.71
C HIS A 41 32.40 44.18 -3.75
N THR A 42 32.85 42.99 -3.35
CA THR A 42 34.22 42.80 -2.81
C THR A 42 34.89 41.68 -3.57
N ALA A 43 35.81 42.05 -4.46
CA ALA A 43 36.76 41.10 -5.03
C ALA A 43 37.82 40.75 -3.98
N MET A 44 38.23 39.48 -3.92
CA MET A 44 39.54 39.10 -3.39
C MET A 44 40.35 38.38 -4.45
N THR A 45 41.64 38.66 -4.45
CA THR A 45 42.56 38.49 -5.56
C THR A 45 43.19 37.11 -5.64
N CYS A 46 43.61 36.74 -6.84
CA CYS A 46 44.41 35.56 -7.11
C CYS A 46 45.87 35.79 -6.67
N GLU A 47 46.47 34.83 -5.95
CA GLU A 47 47.93 34.68 -5.89
C GLU A 47 48.34 33.30 -6.41
N ALA A 48 49.42 33.28 -7.19
CA ALA A 48 49.86 32.12 -7.95
C ALA A 48 51.16 31.52 -7.40
N ARG A 49 51.31 30.20 -7.51
CA ARG A 49 52.55 29.39 -7.46
C ARG A 49 52.17 27.91 -7.63
N THR A 50 52.84 27.08 -8.45
CA THR A 50 53.88 27.31 -9.45
C THR A 50 53.77 26.19 -10.49
N ALA A 51 54.06 26.44 -11.77
CA ALA A 51 54.06 25.39 -12.78
C ALA A 51 55.38 24.59 -12.77
N LEU A 52 55.27 23.26 -12.92
CA LEU A 52 56.38 22.40 -13.32
C LEU A 52 55.88 21.51 -14.47
N ALA A 53 56.23 21.90 -15.69
CA ALA A 53 55.88 21.16 -16.89
C ALA A 53 56.97 20.13 -17.21
N VAL A 54 56.60 18.85 -17.28
CA VAL A 54 57.41 17.83 -17.96
C VAL A 54 56.51 17.11 -18.97
N THR A 55 56.99 17.07 -20.21
CA THR A 55 56.26 16.56 -21.37
C THR A 55 56.19 15.03 -21.41
N ALA A 56 55.02 14.46 -21.66
CA ALA A 56 54.86 13.08 -22.08
C ALA A 56 53.78 12.93 -23.17
N ARG A 57 54.00 11.99 -24.09
CA ARG A 57 53.27 11.83 -25.35
C ARG A 57 51.79 11.44 -25.16
N TRP A 58 50.93 11.99 -25.99
CA TRP A 58 49.55 11.51 -26.16
C TRP A 58 49.54 10.13 -26.83
N THR A 59 49.14 9.09 -26.09
CA THR A 59 48.51 7.90 -26.66
C THR A 59 47.03 7.89 -26.26
N LYS A 60 46.14 7.65 -27.24
CA LYS A 60 44.70 7.52 -26.98
C LYS A 60 44.44 6.24 -26.19
N ALA A 61 44.40 6.32 -24.87
CA ALA A 61 43.69 5.35 -24.05
C ALA A 61 42.20 5.74 -24.04
N HIS A 62 41.35 4.91 -24.65
CA HIS A 62 39.91 5.04 -24.43
C HIS A 62 39.62 4.80 -22.94
N PRO A 63 38.84 5.66 -22.25
CA PRO A 63 38.31 5.29 -20.96
C PRO A 63 37.42 4.07 -21.17
N ARG A 64 37.72 2.96 -20.47
CA ARG A 64 36.76 1.85 -20.36
C ARG A 64 35.50 2.42 -19.75
N ALA A 65 34.40 2.41 -20.50
CA ALA A 65 33.10 2.73 -19.96
C ALA A 65 32.83 1.80 -18.77
N SER A 66 32.74 2.37 -17.57
CA SER A 66 32.15 1.70 -16.42
C SER A 66 30.69 1.42 -16.76
N THR A 67 30.36 0.16 -17.02
CA THR A 67 29.00 -0.28 -17.31
C THR A 67 28.07 0.12 -16.17
N PRO A 68 26.97 0.85 -16.43
CA PRO A 68 26.05 1.24 -15.38
C PRO A 68 25.31 0.01 -14.84
N VAL A 69 25.22 -0.09 -13.50
CA VAL A 69 24.54 -1.19 -12.78
C VAL A 69 23.00 -1.16 -12.98
N HIS A 70 22.47 -0.10 -13.59
CA HIS A 70 21.04 0.10 -13.87
C HIS A 70 20.38 -0.95 -14.81
N THR A 71 21.13 -1.84 -15.44
CA THR A 71 20.55 -2.88 -16.32
C THR A 71 19.78 -3.98 -15.57
N SER A 72 20.04 -4.16 -14.26
CA SER A 72 19.37 -5.19 -13.45
C SER A 72 17.92 -4.82 -13.11
N THR A 73 17.70 -3.67 -12.46
CA THR A 73 16.38 -3.28 -11.92
C THR A 73 15.31 -3.17 -13.01
N ALA A 74 15.64 -2.63 -14.18
CA ALA A 74 14.73 -2.57 -15.31
C ALA A 74 14.24 -3.96 -15.77
N ALA A 75 15.10 -4.99 -15.75
CA ALA A 75 14.76 -6.34 -16.18
C ALA A 75 13.86 -7.11 -15.18
N THR A 76 13.84 -6.71 -13.90
CA THR A 76 12.95 -7.33 -12.90
C THR A 76 11.48 -7.05 -13.21
N PHE A 77 11.17 -5.82 -13.63
CA PHE A 77 9.79 -5.33 -13.85
C PHE A 77 9.40 -5.16 -15.32
N ALA A 78 10.33 -5.33 -16.26
CA ALA A 78 10.08 -5.28 -17.70
C ALA A 78 9.14 -6.42 -18.18
N PHE A 79 7.84 -6.18 -18.10
CA PHE A 79 6.83 -6.97 -18.78
C PHE A 79 6.62 -6.44 -20.21
N SER A 80 6.84 -7.31 -21.22
CA SER A 80 6.81 -6.93 -22.64
C SER A 80 5.46 -7.13 -23.33
N GLY A 81 4.42 -7.51 -22.60
CA GLY A 81 3.05 -7.66 -23.09
C GLY A 81 2.13 -6.50 -22.66
N PRO A 82 0.88 -6.46 -23.14
CA PRO A 82 -0.10 -5.51 -22.64
C PRO A 82 -0.52 -5.87 -21.21
N LEU A 83 -0.43 -4.90 -20.31
CA LEU A 83 -0.90 -4.97 -18.93
C LEU A 83 -2.42 -5.13 -18.90
N VAL A 84 -3.17 -4.36 -19.71
CA VAL A 84 -4.65 -4.42 -19.79
C VAL A 84 -5.17 -5.20 -21.00
N LEU A 85 -6.20 -6.02 -20.76
CA LEU A 85 -6.99 -6.71 -21.79
C LEU A 85 -7.72 -5.68 -22.68
N ASN A 86 -7.29 -5.61 -23.94
CA ASN A 86 -7.74 -4.65 -24.93
C ASN A 86 -8.21 -5.32 -26.23
N ALA A 87 -8.95 -4.58 -27.07
CA ALA A 87 -9.62 -5.09 -28.26
C ALA A 87 -8.67 -5.60 -29.37
N ARG A 88 -7.38 -5.24 -29.35
CA ARG A 88 -6.37 -5.72 -30.31
C ARG A 88 -5.90 -7.15 -30.03
N LEU A 89 -6.13 -7.66 -28.82
CA LEU A 89 -5.82 -9.05 -28.48
C LEU A 89 -6.78 -10.00 -29.17
N LYS A 90 -6.27 -10.82 -30.10
CA LYS A 90 -7.07 -11.82 -30.84
C LYS A 90 -7.82 -12.77 -29.91
N ARG A 91 -7.19 -13.19 -28.81
CA ARG A 91 -7.77 -13.96 -27.70
C ARG A 91 -7.16 -13.48 -26.38
N PRO A 92 -7.88 -13.56 -25.24
CA PRO A 92 -7.29 -13.35 -23.93
C PRO A 92 -6.12 -14.34 -23.69
N PRO A 93 -5.02 -13.93 -23.04
CA PRO A 93 -3.97 -14.86 -22.63
C PRO A 93 -4.47 -15.92 -21.65
N ARG A 94 -3.91 -17.13 -21.72
CA ARG A 94 -4.16 -18.20 -20.75
C ARG A 94 -3.66 -17.82 -19.35
N VAL A 95 -4.24 -18.42 -18.32
CA VAL A 95 -3.91 -18.21 -16.90
C VAL A 95 -3.46 -19.51 -16.23
N PRO A 96 -2.43 -19.53 -15.37
CA PRO A 96 -1.96 -20.74 -14.73
C PRO A 96 -2.76 -21.06 -13.45
N LYS A 97 -3.39 -22.24 -13.43
CA LYS A 97 -4.10 -22.83 -12.28
C LYS A 97 -3.16 -23.10 -11.09
N SER A 98 -3.71 -23.41 -9.92
CA SER A 98 -2.93 -23.79 -8.72
C SER A 98 -1.90 -24.89 -9.00
N ASN A 99 -2.30 -25.96 -9.70
CA ASN A 99 -1.43 -27.07 -10.14
C ASN A 99 -0.40 -26.70 -11.23
N GLY A 100 -0.40 -25.45 -11.73
CA GLY A 100 0.51 -24.97 -12.77
C GLY A 100 0.03 -25.16 -14.21
N GLU A 101 -1.08 -25.87 -14.44
CA GLU A 101 -1.65 -26.02 -15.78
C GLU A 101 -2.21 -24.69 -16.30
N MET A 102 -2.03 -24.41 -17.59
CA MET A 102 -2.57 -23.22 -18.22
C MET A 102 -4.05 -23.41 -18.61
N GLU A 103 -4.95 -22.56 -18.12
CA GLU A 103 -6.37 -22.51 -18.48
C GLU A 103 -6.65 -21.49 -19.57
N ASP A 104 -7.55 -21.80 -20.51
CA ASP A 104 -8.07 -20.85 -21.49
C ASP A 104 -9.21 -20.06 -20.85
N LEU A 105 -9.14 -18.72 -20.90
CA LEU A 105 -10.21 -17.83 -20.41
C LEU A 105 -11.44 -17.82 -21.33
N GLY A 106 -11.33 -18.38 -22.54
CA GLY A 106 -12.37 -18.44 -23.54
C GLY A 106 -12.19 -17.42 -24.68
N GLY A 107 -12.96 -17.61 -25.75
CA GLY A 107 -13.07 -16.63 -26.84
C GLY A 107 -13.95 -15.44 -26.44
N LEU A 108 -13.66 -14.27 -26.99
CA LEU A 108 -14.52 -13.09 -26.89
C LEU A 108 -15.40 -12.98 -28.13
N THR A 109 -16.71 -12.76 -27.94
CA THR A 109 -17.61 -12.39 -29.04
C THR A 109 -17.30 -10.98 -29.57
N LEU A 110 -17.82 -10.64 -30.74
CA LEU A 110 -17.66 -9.29 -31.31
C LEU A 110 -18.20 -8.20 -30.38
N ASP A 111 -19.35 -8.44 -29.74
CA ASP A 111 -19.93 -7.49 -28.78
C ASP A 111 -19.13 -7.39 -27.48
N GLN A 112 -18.55 -8.49 -27.01
CA GLN A 112 -17.64 -8.44 -25.86
C GLN A 112 -16.35 -7.67 -26.18
N ARG A 113 -15.81 -7.77 -27.40
CA ARG A 113 -14.65 -6.98 -27.82
C ARG A 113 -14.94 -5.48 -27.86
N ARG A 114 -16.17 -5.07 -28.22
CA ARG A 114 -16.62 -3.66 -28.19
C ARG A 114 -16.66 -3.05 -26.77
N LEU A 115 -16.63 -3.88 -25.72
CA LEU A 115 -16.59 -3.42 -24.32
C LEU A 115 -15.16 -3.15 -23.81
N LEU A 116 -14.13 -3.60 -24.54
CA LEU A 116 -12.72 -3.44 -24.17
C LEU A 116 -12.16 -2.09 -24.66
N PRO A 117 -11.13 -1.53 -24.00
CA PRO A 117 -10.38 -0.41 -24.56
C PRO A 117 -9.68 -0.82 -25.86
N GLU A 118 -9.49 0.13 -26.79
CA GLU A 118 -8.83 -0.14 -28.08
C GLU A 118 -7.33 -0.46 -27.96
N ARG A 119 -6.70 -0.02 -26.88
CA ARG A 119 -5.27 -0.17 -26.59
C ARG A 119 -5.10 -0.53 -25.11
N ASP A 120 -3.89 -0.89 -24.73
CA ASP A 120 -3.52 -0.95 -23.32
C ASP A 120 -3.50 0.48 -22.75
N ILE A 121 -4.33 0.75 -21.75
CA ILE A 121 -4.47 2.09 -21.16
C ILE A 121 -3.35 2.41 -20.16
N LEU A 122 -2.50 1.44 -19.84
CA LEU A 122 -1.36 1.59 -18.93
C LEU A 122 -0.01 1.71 -19.69
N ASP A 123 0.02 1.54 -21.01
CA ASP A 123 1.27 1.48 -21.78
C ASP A 123 2.12 2.76 -21.65
N THR A 124 1.44 3.90 -21.59
CA THR A 124 1.95 5.27 -21.62
C THR A 124 1.93 5.96 -20.26
N LEU A 125 1.34 5.36 -19.23
CA LEU A 125 1.33 5.94 -17.89
C LEU A 125 2.68 5.72 -17.21
N ARG A 126 3.38 6.81 -16.88
CA ARG A 126 4.57 6.79 -16.02
C ARG A 126 4.46 7.85 -14.94
N TYR A 127 4.90 7.50 -13.74
CA TYR A 127 4.84 8.34 -12.55
C TYR A 127 6.25 8.44 -11.94
N ALA A 128 6.67 9.60 -11.46
CA ALA A 128 7.97 9.72 -10.80
C ALA A 128 7.95 9.02 -9.42
N SER A 129 6.79 9.02 -8.75
CA SER A 129 6.60 8.43 -7.42
C SER A 129 5.23 7.76 -7.28
N CYS A 130 5.23 6.57 -6.67
CA CYS A 130 4.02 5.81 -6.34
C CYS A 130 4.01 5.33 -4.90
N ALA A 131 2.90 5.52 -4.19
CA ALA A 131 2.65 4.82 -2.94
C ALA A 131 1.81 3.56 -3.22
N VAL A 132 2.25 2.40 -2.74
CA VAL A 132 1.46 1.15 -2.77
C VAL A 132 0.98 0.88 -1.36
N VAL A 133 -0.31 1.10 -1.13
CA VAL A 133 -0.93 1.07 0.20
C VAL A 133 -1.74 -0.21 0.35
N GLY A 134 -1.14 -1.19 1.04
CA GLY A 134 -1.78 -2.42 1.48
C GLY A 134 -2.90 -2.18 2.48
N ASN A 135 -3.67 -3.23 2.79
CA ASN A 135 -4.85 -3.11 3.66
C ASN A 135 -4.51 -3.29 5.14
N GLY A 136 -3.24 -3.52 5.50
CA GLY A 136 -2.83 -3.95 6.83
C GLY A 136 -3.06 -2.93 7.94
N GLY A 137 -3.46 -3.40 9.12
CA GLY A 137 -3.67 -2.57 10.32
C GLY A 137 -2.42 -1.84 10.82
N LEU A 138 -1.22 -2.19 10.34
CA LEU A 138 0.02 -1.46 10.58
C LEU A 138 -0.10 0.04 10.25
N LEU A 139 -0.87 0.41 9.22
CA LEU A 139 -1.11 1.82 8.85
C LEU A 139 -1.63 2.66 10.03
N LEU A 140 -2.48 2.07 10.89
CA LEU A 140 -3.06 2.74 12.05
C LEU A 140 -2.02 3.16 13.09
N MET A 141 -0.84 2.54 13.09
CA MET A 141 0.23 2.82 14.05
C MET A 141 1.07 4.03 13.66
N TYR A 142 0.79 4.72 12.54
CA TYR A 142 1.55 5.86 12.06
C TYR A 142 0.66 6.94 11.45
N GLN A 143 1.14 8.18 11.39
CA GLN A 143 0.52 9.28 10.65
C GLN A 143 1.24 9.47 9.31
N HIS A 144 0.92 8.62 8.33
CA HIS A 144 1.54 8.64 6.99
C HIS A 144 0.63 9.26 5.91
N GLY A 145 -0.58 9.72 6.24
CA GLY A 145 -1.56 10.17 5.24
C GLY A 145 -1.04 11.22 4.25
N ASP A 146 -0.42 12.28 4.75
CA ASP A 146 0.14 13.35 3.92
C ASP A 146 1.32 12.87 3.05
N ILE A 147 2.11 11.92 3.55
CA ILE A 147 3.25 11.32 2.83
C ILE A 147 2.74 10.39 1.72
N ILE A 148 1.68 9.63 1.96
CA ILE A 148 1.01 8.82 0.93
C ILE A 148 0.46 9.75 -0.16
N ASP A 149 -0.25 10.81 0.24
CA ASP A 149 -0.87 11.76 -0.68
C ASP A 149 0.14 12.68 -1.40
N SER A 150 1.40 12.75 -0.97
CA SER A 150 2.45 13.47 -1.70
C SER A 150 3.01 12.73 -2.92
N HIS A 151 2.67 11.45 -3.12
CA HIS A 151 3.11 10.69 -4.30
C HIS A 151 2.25 11.02 -5.54
N ASP A 152 2.82 10.95 -6.74
CA ASP A 152 2.10 11.25 -7.98
C ASP A 152 0.92 10.31 -8.21
N ALA A 153 1.11 9.02 -7.91
CA ALA A 153 0.05 8.02 -7.90
C ALA A 153 -0.03 7.24 -6.59
N VAL A 154 -1.25 6.85 -6.20
CA VAL A 154 -1.49 5.95 -5.07
C VAL A 154 -2.25 4.72 -5.54
N ILE A 155 -1.70 3.54 -5.26
CA ILE A 155 -2.28 2.22 -5.58
C ILE A 155 -2.87 1.61 -4.30
N ARG A 156 -4.16 1.26 -4.34
CA ARG A 156 -4.90 0.62 -3.23
C ARG A 156 -5.55 -0.70 -3.65
N PHE A 157 -6.08 -1.46 -2.69
CA PHE A 157 -6.64 -2.79 -2.93
C PHE A 157 -8.07 -2.96 -2.39
N ASN A 158 -8.94 -3.55 -3.20
CA ASN A 158 -10.30 -3.93 -2.80
C ASN A 158 -11.07 -2.75 -2.14
N ASP A 159 -11.74 -3.01 -1.02
CA ASP A 159 -12.58 -2.07 -0.25
C ASP A 159 -11.80 -1.11 0.68
N ALA A 160 -10.46 -1.03 0.56
CA ALA A 160 -9.63 -0.17 1.41
C ALA A 160 -10.05 1.30 1.29
N THR A 161 -10.68 1.83 2.33
CA THR A 161 -11.29 3.17 2.31
C THR A 161 -10.31 4.28 2.70
N THR A 162 -10.37 5.41 2.00
CA THR A 162 -9.59 6.63 2.30
C THR A 162 -10.28 7.59 3.27
N LYS A 163 -11.51 7.26 3.69
CA LYS A 163 -12.39 8.17 4.46
C LYS A 163 -12.01 8.24 5.94
N PRO A 164 -12.40 9.31 6.65
CA PRO A 164 -12.23 9.40 8.09
C PRO A 164 -12.86 8.18 8.82
N PRO A 165 -12.24 7.67 9.89
CA PRO A 165 -11.07 8.22 10.59
C PRO A 165 -9.70 7.86 9.96
N PHE A 166 -9.66 7.12 8.86
CA PHE A 166 -8.43 6.51 8.36
C PHE A 166 -7.53 7.46 7.55
N THR A 167 -8.05 8.61 7.10
CA THR A 167 -7.33 9.55 6.21
C THR A 167 -5.96 9.98 6.75
N GLN A 168 -5.82 10.24 8.06
CA GLN A 168 -4.54 10.62 8.68
C GLN A 168 -3.48 9.51 8.64
N HIS A 169 -3.91 8.25 8.54
CA HIS A 169 -3.08 7.05 8.55
C HIS A 169 -2.75 6.58 7.12
N ALA A 170 -3.79 6.47 6.30
CA ALA A 170 -3.75 5.83 4.99
C ALA A 170 -3.80 6.82 3.81
N GLY A 171 -4.03 8.11 4.03
CA GLY A 171 -4.17 9.12 2.99
C GLY A 171 -5.57 9.20 2.38
N SER A 172 -5.82 10.26 1.61
CA SER A 172 -7.08 10.55 0.91
C SER A 172 -7.07 10.14 -0.57
N LYS A 173 -5.89 10.10 -1.21
CA LYS A 173 -5.73 9.91 -2.66
C LYS A 173 -5.83 8.43 -3.04
N THR A 174 -6.49 8.16 -4.16
CA THR A 174 -6.43 6.88 -4.88
C THR A 174 -6.36 7.17 -6.38
N THR A 175 -5.35 6.64 -7.06
CA THR A 175 -5.18 6.79 -8.52
C THR A 175 -5.53 5.51 -9.24
N ILE A 176 -5.08 4.38 -8.67
CA ILE A 176 -5.32 3.03 -9.18
C ILE A 176 -5.86 2.17 -8.03
N ARG A 177 -6.89 1.37 -8.29
CA ARG A 177 -7.42 0.39 -7.32
C ARG A 177 -7.44 -1.00 -7.92
N LEU A 178 -6.69 -1.91 -7.30
CA LEU A 178 -6.58 -3.31 -7.71
C LEU A 178 -7.63 -4.15 -6.98
N VAL A 179 -8.59 -4.69 -7.72
CA VAL A 179 -9.76 -5.39 -7.17
C VAL A 179 -9.75 -6.88 -7.51
N ASN A 180 -10.05 -7.71 -6.52
CA ASN A 180 -10.39 -9.11 -6.75
C ASN A 180 -11.81 -9.25 -7.34
N SER A 181 -12.23 -10.47 -7.65
CA SER A 181 -13.56 -10.73 -8.23
C SER A 181 -14.74 -10.43 -7.28
N GLN A 182 -14.52 -10.39 -5.97
CA GLN A 182 -15.55 -10.01 -4.98
C GLN A 182 -15.78 -8.49 -4.98
N HIS A 183 -14.70 -7.70 -5.07
CA HIS A 183 -14.71 -6.23 -5.03
C HIS A 183 -14.74 -5.55 -6.40
N ARG A 184 -15.06 -6.29 -7.47
CA ARG A 184 -15.14 -5.79 -8.85
C ARG A 184 -16.02 -4.54 -8.97
N GLY A 185 -15.51 -3.48 -9.59
CA GLY A 185 -16.22 -2.21 -9.75
C GLY A 185 -16.44 -1.41 -8.47
N TYR A 186 -15.83 -1.80 -7.34
CA TYR A 186 -15.74 -0.93 -6.17
C TYR A 186 -14.78 0.23 -6.48
N SER A 187 -15.22 1.45 -6.17
CA SER A 187 -14.47 2.70 -6.27
C SER A 187 -14.97 3.65 -5.16
N GLU A 188 -14.13 4.60 -4.73
CA GLU A 188 -14.56 5.70 -3.85
C GLU A 188 -14.68 7.02 -4.60
N SER A 189 -13.94 7.18 -5.70
CA SER A 189 -14.03 8.29 -6.66
C SER A 189 -14.19 7.79 -8.10
N PRO A 190 -14.98 8.48 -8.96
CA PRO A 190 -15.10 8.16 -10.39
C PRO A 190 -13.81 8.38 -11.19
N ASP A 191 -12.79 9.03 -10.63
CA ASP A 191 -11.50 9.28 -11.30
C ASP A 191 -10.50 8.10 -11.18
N GLU A 192 -10.77 7.16 -10.27
CA GLU A 192 -9.93 5.99 -10.03
C GLU A 192 -9.85 5.09 -11.28
N LEU A 193 -8.66 4.55 -11.56
CA LEU A 193 -8.48 3.44 -12.50
C LEU A 193 -8.71 2.12 -11.76
N ILE A 194 -9.82 1.44 -12.04
CA ILE A 194 -10.17 0.18 -11.37
C ILE A 194 -9.64 -0.99 -12.18
N LEU A 195 -8.76 -1.80 -11.60
CA LEU A 195 -8.02 -2.85 -12.29
C LEU A 195 -8.37 -4.22 -11.69
N GLN A 196 -9.15 -5.03 -12.41
CA GLN A 196 -9.53 -6.38 -11.97
C GLN A 196 -8.54 -7.43 -12.47
N HIS A 197 -8.14 -8.38 -11.62
CA HIS A 197 -7.22 -9.45 -12.01
C HIS A 197 -7.93 -10.59 -12.75
N LEU A 198 -7.46 -10.96 -13.95
CA LEU A 198 -7.94 -12.13 -14.68
C LEU A 198 -7.10 -13.35 -14.35
N THR A 199 -7.63 -14.23 -13.49
CA THR A 199 -6.97 -15.45 -13.02
C THR A 199 -7.80 -16.72 -13.23
N ALA A 200 -9.05 -16.59 -13.69
CA ALA A 200 -9.96 -17.68 -14.02
C ALA A 200 -11.01 -17.22 -15.05
N PRO A 201 -11.63 -18.12 -15.84
CA PRO A 201 -12.67 -17.77 -16.82
C PRO A 201 -13.86 -17.01 -16.21
N ALA A 202 -14.23 -17.34 -14.97
CA ALA A 202 -15.26 -16.63 -14.22
C ALA A 202 -14.94 -15.14 -14.04
N HIS A 203 -13.66 -14.77 -13.85
CA HIS A 203 -13.26 -13.38 -13.64
C HIS A 203 -13.41 -12.56 -14.92
N LEU A 204 -13.17 -13.15 -16.09
CA LEU A 204 -13.42 -12.51 -17.39
C LEU A 204 -14.91 -12.23 -17.60
N LYS A 205 -15.78 -13.20 -17.27
CA LYS A 205 -17.24 -13.01 -17.34
C LYS A 205 -17.69 -11.85 -16.44
N LEU A 206 -17.26 -11.84 -15.18
CA LEU A 206 -17.61 -10.79 -14.22
C LEU A 206 -17.13 -9.40 -14.64
N TYR A 207 -15.93 -9.29 -15.22
CA TYR A 207 -15.41 -8.04 -15.77
C TYR A 207 -16.26 -7.53 -16.95
N LEU A 208 -16.60 -8.40 -17.90
CA LEU A 208 -17.44 -8.03 -19.06
C LEU A 208 -18.85 -7.62 -18.64
N GLU A 209 -19.42 -8.24 -17.59
CA GLU A 209 -20.69 -7.82 -16.99
C GLU A 209 -20.60 -6.42 -16.37
N ASN A 210 -19.51 -6.09 -15.67
CA ASN A 210 -19.26 -4.75 -15.12
C ASN A 210 -19.08 -3.70 -16.23
N ARG A 211 -18.25 -3.98 -17.26
CA ARG A 211 -18.09 -3.10 -18.44
C ARG A 211 -19.43 -2.82 -19.12
N ARG A 212 -20.28 -3.85 -19.29
CA ARG A 212 -21.61 -3.70 -19.90
C ARG A 212 -22.54 -2.82 -19.06
N LYS A 213 -22.45 -2.87 -17.72
CA LYS A 213 -23.28 -2.05 -16.82
C LYS A 213 -22.83 -0.60 -16.76
N GLY A 214 -21.52 -0.36 -16.63
CA GLY A 214 -20.96 1.00 -16.52
C GLY A 214 -20.80 1.73 -17.86
N GLY A 215 -20.83 1.00 -18.98
CA GLY A 215 -20.66 1.58 -20.32
C GLY A 215 -19.22 2.05 -20.60
N ALA A 216 -19.08 2.84 -21.67
CA ALA A 216 -17.76 3.25 -22.17
C ALA A 216 -16.98 4.17 -21.20
N ALA A 217 -17.69 5.03 -20.46
CA ALA A 217 -17.10 6.01 -19.54
C ALA A 217 -16.60 5.40 -18.21
N ASN A 218 -17.00 4.17 -17.88
CA ASN A 218 -16.49 3.47 -16.71
C ASN A 218 -14.96 3.25 -16.83
N ARG A 219 -14.24 3.43 -15.72
CA ARG A 219 -12.78 3.24 -15.61
C ARG A 219 -12.40 1.86 -15.06
N ASP A 220 -13.34 0.91 -15.07
CA ASP A 220 -13.08 -0.52 -14.93
C ASP A 220 -12.28 -1.07 -16.13
N TYR A 221 -11.14 -1.68 -15.84
CA TYR A 221 -10.29 -2.43 -16.77
C TYR A 221 -9.86 -3.77 -16.17
N ALA A 222 -9.34 -4.67 -17.00
CA ALA A 222 -8.90 -5.99 -16.57
C ALA A 222 -7.42 -6.24 -16.91
N LEU A 223 -6.63 -6.59 -15.90
CA LEU A 223 -5.22 -6.93 -16.08
C LEU A 223 -5.06 -8.33 -16.71
N THR A 224 -4.13 -8.48 -17.65
CA THR A 224 -4.02 -9.68 -18.47
C THR A 224 -3.50 -10.90 -17.70
N GLY A 225 -3.97 -12.09 -18.09
CA GLY A 225 -3.43 -13.36 -17.57
C GLY A 225 -1.95 -13.57 -17.87
N ALA A 226 -1.41 -12.89 -18.90
CA ALA A 226 0.02 -12.87 -19.20
C ALA A 226 0.80 -12.13 -18.12
N PHE A 227 0.33 -10.96 -17.67
CA PHE A 227 0.94 -10.25 -16.54
C PHE A 227 0.87 -11.08 -15.25
N TYR A 228 -0.23 -11.80 -15.01
CA TYR A 228 -0.32 -12.71 -13.86
C TYR A 228 0.66 -13.88 -13.94
N THR A 229 0.87 -14.44 -15.13
CA THR A 229 1.89 -15.47 -15.36
C THR A 229 3.30 -14.93 -15.11
N PHE A 230 3.56 -13.68 -15.49
CA PHE A 230 4.83 -12.99 -15.21
C PHE A 230 5.05 -12.75 -13.71
N VAL A 231 4.09 -12.16 -12.98
CA VAL A 231 4.22 -11.94 -11.53
C VAL A 231 4.44 -13.28 -10.81
N ARG A 232 3.64 -14.31 -11.14
CA ARG A 232 3.80 -15.65 -10.56
C ARG A 232 5.17 -16.29 -10.84
N SER A 233 5.81 -16.00 -11.98
CA SER A 233 7.14 -16.56 -12.29
C SER A 233 8.24 -15.97 -11.42
N LYS A 234 8.09 -14.72 -10.96
CA LYS A 234 9.00 -14.04 -10.03
C LYS A 234 8.85 -14.54 -8.58
N LEU A 235 7.65 -14.99 -8.20
CA LEU A 235 7.31 -15.43 -6.84
C LEU A 235 7.48 -16.93 -6.62
N GLN A 236 8.51 -17.55 -7.22
CA GLN A 236 8.79 -18.99 -7.09
C GLN A 236 7.57 -19.89 -7.40
N LYS A 237 6.67 -19.44 -8.29
CA LYS A 237 5.38 -20.06 -8.66
C LYS A 237 4.29 -20.07 -7.57
N MET A 238 4.46 -19.35 -6.46
CA MET A 238 3.39 -19.08 -5.49
C MET A 238 2.23 -18.30 -6.13
N THR A 239 1.03 -18.40 -5.55
CA THR A 239 -0.13 -17.60 -5.98
C THR A 239 -0.02 -16.19 -5.39
N PRO A 240 0.16 -15.12 -6.21
CA PRO A 240 0.29 -13.76 -5.70
C PRO A 240 -0.99 -13.26 -5.02
N THR A 241 -0.84 -12.50 -3.95
CA THR A 241 -1.89 -11.60 -3.45
C THR A 241 -2.17 -10.46 -4.43
N ASN A 242 -3.27 -9.74 -4.19
CA ASN A 242 -3.46 -8.45 -4.85
C ASN A 242 -2.33 -7.46 -4.51
N GLY A 243 -1.83 -7.46 -3.27
CA GLY A 243 -0.74 -6.60 -2.82
C GLY A 243 0.53 -6.77 -3.64
N MET A 244 0.98 -8.01 -3.79
CA MET A 244 2.15 -8.35 -4.60
C MET A 244 1.96 -8.01 -6.09
N TYR A 245 0.73 -8.16 -6.61
CA TYR A 245 0.39 -7.68 -7.95
C TYR A 245 0.58 -6.16 -8.11
N GLY A 246 0.20 -5.40 -7.09
CA GLY A 246 0.37 -3.95 -7.04
C GLY A 246 1.83 -3.52 -6.97
N LEU A 247 2.68 -4.25 -6.26
CA LEU A 247 4.13 -3.98 -6.22
C LEU A 247 4.78 -4.17 -7.60
N PHE A 248 4.50 -5.28 -8.29
CA PHE A 248 5.01 -5.51 -9.64
C PHE A 248 4.40 -4.54 -10.68
N LEU A 249 3.15 -4.13 -10.51
CA LEU A 249 2.53 -3.10 -11.36
C LEU A 249 3.18 -1.73 -11.13
N ALA A 250 3.43 -1.35 -9.87
CA ALA A 250 4.11 -0.10 -9.53
C ALA A 250 5.53 -0.08 -10.12
N GLY A 251 6.30 -1.16 -9.98
CA GLY A 251 7.64 -1.26 -10.59
C GLY A 251 7.66 -1.18 -12.13
N ALA A 252 6.52 -1.39 -12.80
CA ALA A 252 6.38 -1.23 -14.25
C ALA A 252 5.89 0.18 -14.67
N LEU A 253 5.31 0.94 -13.74
CA LEU A 253 4.69 2.26 -14.00
C LEU A 253 5.42 3.43 -13.32
N CYS A 254 6.30 3.19 -12.37
CA CYS A 254 6.81 4.21 -11.45
C CYS A 254 8.33 4.18 -11.31
N ASP A 255 8.98 5.34 -11.30
CA ASP A 255 10.44 5.45 -11.08
C ASP A 255 10.82 5.16 -9.63
N LYS A 256 9.94 5.49 -8.67
CA LYS A 256 10.06 5.20 -7.24
C LYS A 256 8.75 4.63 -6.68
N VAL A 257 8.87 3.66 -5.78
CA VAL A 257 7.76 2.98 -5.11
C VAL A 257 7.98 2.95 -3.61
N THR A 258 7.04 3.53 -2.86
CA THR A 258 7.01 3.47 -1.40
C THR A 258 5.90 2.52 -0.95
N ILE A 259 6.26 1.51 -0.16
CA ILE A 259 5.37 0.43 0.29
C ILE A 259 4.81 0.78 1.67
N PHE A 260 3.49 0.76 1.85
CA PHE A 260 2.83 0.99 3.14
C PHE A 260 1.80 -0.11 3.43
N GLY A 261 1.58 -0.46 4.69
CA GLY A 261 0.46 -1.32 5.12
C GLY A 261 0.56 -2.79 4.72
N PHE A 262 1.77 -3.31 4.48
CA PHE A 262 2.03 -4.74 4.27
C PHE A 262 2.44 -5.39 5.61
N LEU A 263 1.91 -6.58 5.91
CA LEU A 263 2.00 -7.20 7.24
C LEU A 263 2.91 -8.44 7.24
N ARG A 264 3.86 -8.51 8.18
CA ARG A 264 4.66 -9.73 8.44
C ARG A 264 3.87 -10.77 9.24
N THR A 265 3.16 -10.29 10.24
CA THR A 265 2.06 -11.00 10.91
C THR A 265 0.96 -9.99 11.19
N TRP A 266 -0.27 -10.46 11.32
CA TRP A 266 -1.35 -9.67 11.91
C TRP A 266 -1.63 -10.15 13.33
N TYR A 267 -1.64 -11.47 13.53
CA TYR A 267 -2.00 -12.12 14.78
C TYR A 267 -1.12 -11.64 15.93
N ASN A 268 -1.77 -11.28 17.05
CA ASN A 268 -1.23 -10.65 18.27
C ASN A 268 -0.60 -9.25 18.13
N ASP A 269 -0.23 -8.81 16.93
CA ASP A 269 0.49 -7.53 16.73
C ASP A 269 -0.43 -6.39 16.25
N THR A 270 -1.38 -6.66 15.34
CA THR A 270 -2.25 -5.63 14.75
C THR A 270 -3.54 -6.21 14.14
N ARG A 271 -4.40 -5.36 13.57
CA ARG A 271 -5.55 -5.80 12.78
C ARG A 271 -5.10 -6.29 11.40
N TYR A 272 -5.75 -7.32 10.88
CA TYR A 272 -5.49 -7.78 9.51
C TYR A 272 -5.89 -6.72 8.47
N HIS A 273 -7.01 -6.02 8.68
CA HIS A 273 -7.38 -4.82 7.91
C HIS A 273 -7.42 -3.56 8.79
N TYR A 274 -6.99 -2.41 8.27
CA TYR A 274 -7.10 -1.14 8.99
C TYR A 274 -8.55 -0.65 9.11
N HIS A 275 -9.37 -0.89 8.07
CA HIS A 275 -10.69 -0.28 7.91
C HIS A 275 -11.88 -1.11 8.36
N ASN A 276 -11.72 -2.42 8.59
CA ASN A 276 -12.82 -3.32 8.94
C ASN A 276 -12.36 -4.45 9.89
N PRO A 277 -13.28 -5.14 10.60
CA PRO A 277 -12.94 -6.21 11.55
C PRO A 277 -12.78 -7.59 10.87
N TYR A 278 -12.36 -7.65 9.60
CA TYR A 278 -12.19 -8.92 8.89
C TYR A 278 -10.96 -9.68 9.42
N GLU A 279 -11.15 -10.95 9.77
CA GLU A 279 -10.08 -11.89 10.06
C GLU A 279 -9.85 -12.83 8.87
N PRO A 280 -8.59 -13.11 8.50
CA PRO A 280 -8.28 -13.96 7.36
C PRO A 280 -8.49 -15.44 7.67
N THR A 281 -8.74 -16.23 6.63
CA THR A 281 -8.62 -17.70 6.77
C THR A 281 -7.16 -18.08 7.03
N GLY A 282 -6.91 -19.23 7.68
CA GLY A 282 -5.53 -19.69 7.92
C GLY A 282 -4.69 -19.79 6.65
N THR A 283 -5.29 -20.16 5.52
CA THR A 283 -4.65 -20.18 4.20
C THR A 283 -4.32 -18.80 3.62
N GLN A 284 -5.10 -17.76 3.95
CA GLN A 284 -4.79 -16.39 3.58
C GLN A 284 -3.63 -15.88 4.45
N GLY A 285 -3.75 -15.98 5.77
CA GLY A 285 -2.70 -15.55 6.71
C GLY A 285 -1.34 -16.17 6.43
N SER A 286 -1.27 -17.50 6.23
CA SER A 286 -0.02 -18.18 5.90
C SER A 286 0.60 -17.75 4.57
N ARG A 287 -0.21 -17.41 3.55
CA ARG A 287 0.28 -16.89 2.27
C ARG A 287 0.86 -15.49 2.45
N ASP A 288 0.13 -14.61 3.14
CA ASP A 288 0.47 -13.20 3.25
C ASP A 288 1.75 -13.01 4.09
N SER A 289 1.89 -13.77 5.19
CA SER A 289 3.14 -13.87 5.96
C SER A 289 4.31 -14.47 5.17
N ALA A 290 4.05 -15.35 4.20
CA ALA A 290 5.09 -15.90 3.31
C ALA A 290 5.48 -14.95 2.17
N GLU A 291 4.70 -13.90 1.88
CA GLU A 291 5.09 -12.87 0.90
C GLU A 291 6.07 -11.84 1.47
N MET A 292 6.04 -11.56 2.78
CA MET A 292 6.91 -10.50 3.34
C MET A 292 8.43 -10.72 3.15
N PRO A 293 8.99 -11.93 3.29
CA PRO A 293 10.40 -12.18 2.92
C PRO A 293 10.71 -11.85 1.46
N LEU A 294 9.74 -12.00 0.55
CA LEU A 294 9.88 -11.63 -0.87
C LEU A 294 9.81 -10.11 -1.05
N ILE A 295 9.04 -9.39 -0.23
CA ILE A 295 8.97 -7.91 -0.24
C ILE A 295 10.24 -7.31 0.38
N GLU A 296 10.75 -7.89 1.47
CA GLU A 296 12.05 -7.53 2.07
C GLU A 296 13.20 -7.74 1.06
N ALA A 297 13.20 -8.87 0.33
CA ALA A 297 14.13 -9.09 -0.78
C ALA A 297 13.95 -8.05 -1.90
N LEU A 298 12.71 -7.74 -2.32
CA LEU A 298 12.43 -6.73 -3.35
C LEU A 298 13.02 -5.35 -3.03
N VAL A 299 12.89 -4.91 -1.76
CA VAL A 299 13.44 -3.64 -1.27
C VAL A 299 14.97 -3.68 -1.16
N SER A 300 15.55 -4.83 -0.78
CA SER A 300 17.00 -5.02 -0.63
C SER A 300 17.73 -5.16 -1.98
N GLU A 301 17.12 -5.81 -2.97
CA GLU A 301 17.67 -6.02 -4.31
C GLU A 301 17.47 -4.81 -5.23
N HIS A 302 16.42 -4.01 -5.00
CA HIS A 302 16.08 -2.82 -5.78
C HIS A 302 15.84 -1.56 -4.92
N PRO A 303 16.81 -1.15 -4.06
CA PRO A 303 16.68 0.03 -3.21
C PRO A 303 16.68 1.35 -4.00
N ASP A 304 17.02 1.29 -5.29
CA ASP A 304 16.88 2.39 -6.24
C ASP A 304 15.44 2.58 -6.74
N VAL A 305 14.53 1.63 -6.50
CA VAL A 305 13.10 1.77 -6.85
C VAL A 305 12.20 1.60 -5.63
N PHE A 306 12.39 0.56 -4.81
CA PHE A 306 11.50 0.22 -3.71
C PHE A 306 12.02 0.68 -2.35
N SER A 307 11.13 1.17 -1.50
CA SER A 307 11.40 1.46 -0.09
C SER A 307 10.17 1.21 0.78
N PHE A 308 10.38 0.93 2.06
CA PHE A 308 9.28 0.92 3.03
C PHE A 308 8.92 2.35 3.43
N GLY A 309 7.63 2.62 3.54
CA GLY A 309 7.09 3.87 4.06
C GLY A 309 7.23 3.94 5.58
N GLU A 310 6.87 2.86 6.27
CA GLU A 310 7.01 2.72 7.71
C GLU A 310 8.49 2.71 8.16
N PRO A 311 8.89 3.54 9.14
CA PRO A 311 10.27 3.60 9.63
C PRO A 311 10.70 2.41 10.50
N CYS A 312 9.75 1.65 11.08
CA CYS A 312 10.07 0.48 11.90
C CYS A 312 10.07 -0.85 11.12
N VAL A 313 9.67 -0.85 9.85
CA VAL A 313 9.68 -2.05 8.99
C VAL A 313 11.06 -2.26 8.39
N GLY A 314 11.46 -3.53 8.25
CA GLY A 314 12.77 -3.94 7.76
C GLY A 314 13.82 -4.14 8.86
N SER A 315 14.94 -4.74 8.46
CA SER A 315 16.10 -5.03 9.30
C SER A 315 17.19 -3.97 9.13
N GLY A 316 18.01 -3.78 10.17
CA GLY A 316 19.24 -2.98 10.15
C GLY A 316 19.10 -1.64 9.42
N ALA A 317 19.75 -1.52 8.26
CA ALA A 317 19.90 -0.30 7.48
C ALA A 317 18.60 0.34 6.95
N HIS A 318 17.49 -0.42 6.87
CA HIS A 318 16.20 0.14 6.41
C HIS A 318 15.39 0.81 7.53
N ARG A 319 15.75 0.55 8.79
CA ARG A 319 15.11 1.14 9.96
C ARG A 319 15.50 2.61 10.10
N ARG A 320 14.53 3.48 10.33
CA ARG A 320 14.70 4.93 10.38
C ARG A 320 14.20 5.49 11.72
N ALA A 321 14.65 6.71 12.06
CA ALA A 321 14.08 7.45 13.18
C ALA A 321 12.58 7.70 12.92
N CYS A 322 11.74 7.42 13.91
CA CYS A 322 10.29 7.45 13.69
C CYS A 322 9.69 8.85 13.89
N THR A 323 9.60 9.61 12.81
CA THR A 323 8.98 10.94 12.79
C THR A 323 7.46 10.91 12.69
N THR A 324 6.88 9.81 12.18
CA THR A 324 5.44 9.60 11.96
C THR A 324 4.79 8.71 13.03
N CYS A 325 5.56 8.30 14.04
CA CYS A 325 5.06 7.52 15.17
C CYS A 325 4.13 8.32 16.08
N PRO A 326 3.32 7.63 16.91
CA PRO A 326 2.68 8.25 18.05
C PRO A 326 3.74 8.87 18.98
N PRO A 327 3.51 10.07 19.54
CA PRO A 327 4.48 10.73 20.41
C PRO A 327 4.90 9.84 21.59
N GLY A 328 6.21 9.66 21.75
CA GLY A 328 6.79 8.79 22.77
C GLY A 328 7.03 7.34 22.35
N SER A 329 6.75 6.98 21.10
CA SER A 329 7.10 5.65 20.56
C SER A 329 8.46 5.65 19.84
N VAL A 330 9.08 4.48 19.72
CA VAL A 330 10.35 4.20 19.03
C VAL A 330 10.25 2.92 18.20
N CYS A 331 11.16 2.76 17.23
CA CYS A 331 11.32 1.51 16.49
C CYS A 331 12.36 0.60 17.18
N ALA A 332 11.96 -0.22 18.16
CA ALA A 332 12.87 -1.12 18.88
C ALA A 332 13.31 -2.33 18.04
N GLU A 333 14.57 -2.78 18.18
CA GLU A 333 15.05 -3.97 17.46
C GLU A 333 14.18 -5.19 17.74
N GLY A 334 14.00 -6.04 16.72
CA GLY A 334 13.07 -7.17 16.77
C GLY A 334 11.59 -6.82 16.55
N THR A 335 11.17 -5.56 16.74
CA THR A 335 9.78 -5.13 16.48
C THR A 335 9.65 -4.45 15.12
N TRP A 336 8.65 -4.84 14.33
CA TRP A 336 8.40 -4.31 12.98
C TRP A 336 7.40 -3.13 12.97
N HIS A 337 6.96 -2.72 14.16
CA HIS A 337 6.03 -1.63 14.42
C HIS A 337 6.55 -0.74 15.57
N PRO A 338 5.95 0.44 15.79
CA PRO A 338 6.29 1.32 16.91
C PRO A 338 5.97 0.65 18.24
N VAL A 339 6.85 0.84 19.22
CA VAL A 339 6.63 0.46 20.62
C VAL A 339 6.89 1.66 21.54
N PRO A 340 6.41 1.66 22.79
CA PRO A 340 6.69 2.77 23.71
C PRO A 340 8.20 2.89 23.94
N ALA A 341 8.72 4.11 24.02
CA ALA A 341 10.11 4.34 24.40
C ALA A 341 10.40 3.75 25.80
N PRO A 342 11.66 3.42 26.13
CA PRO A 342 12.03 2.95 27.47
C PRO A 342 11.46 3.85 28.59
N GLY A 343 10.80 3.24 29.57
CA GLY A 343 10.12 3.97 30.65
C GLY A 343 8.72 4.49 30.31
N ARG A 344 8.14 4.13 29.16
CA ARG A 344 6.75 4.45 28.77
C ARG A 344 5.88 3.20 28.66
N CYS A 345 4.58 3.40 28.78
CA CYS A 345 3.55 2.37 28.70
C CYS A 345 2.59 2.62 27.54
N TYR A 346 1.94 1.57 27.05
CA TYR A 346 0.72 1.73 26.24
C TYR A 346 -0.46 2.13 27.14
N ARG A 347 -1.29 3.05 26.64
CA ARG A 347 -2.57 3.41 27.23
C ARG A 347 -3.55 2.23 27.12
N GLY A 348 -4.33 1.97 28.17
CA GLY A 348 -5.46 1.02 28.11
C GLY A 348 -5.14 -0.48 27.94
N VAL A 349 -3.86 -0.89 27.91
CA VAL A 349 -3.47 -2.30 27.79
C VAL A 349 -3.14 -2.87 29.16
N GLU A 350 -3.85 -3.92 29.59
CA GLU A 350 -3.56 -4.57 30.88
C GLU A 350 -2.54 -5.74 30.78
N ASP A 351 -2.52 -6.54 29.70
CA ASP A 351 -1.69 -7.77 29.64
C ASP A 351 -0.82 -8.00 28.36
N CYS A 352 -1.38 -8.08 27.14
CA CYS A 352 -0.69 -8.77 26.02
C CYS A 352 0.41 -7.98 25.27
N LEU A 353 0.28 -6.66 25.13
CA LEU A 353 1.27 -5.79 24.45
C LEU A 353 2.13 -4.99 25.45
N LYS A 354 2.05 -5.33 26.74
CA LYS A 354 2.64 -4.57 27.84
C LYS A 354 4.17 -4.67 27.82
N PRO A 355 4.92 -3.56 27.67
CA PRO A 355 6.39 -3.61 27.71
C PRO A 355 6.89 -4.16 29.05
N ALA A 356 8.04 -4.83 29.05
CA ALA A 356 8.67 -5.31 30.27
C ALA A 356 8.91 -4.16 31.26
N GLY A 357 8.49 -4.33 32.52
CA GLY A 357 8.58 -3.30 33.56
C GLY A 357 7.49 -2.21 33.52
N CYS A 358 6.58 -2.21 32.53
CA CYS A 358 5.42 -1.33 32.55
C CYS A 358 4.42 -1.77 33.64
N ALA A 359 3.97 -0.87 34.51
CA ALA A 359 2.88 -1.15 35.45
C ALA A 359 1.49 -1.05 34.79
N GLY A 360 1.38 -0.22 33.75
CA GLY A 360 0.14 0.16 33.07
C GLY A 360 -0.20 1.64 33.32
N CYS A 361 -0.95 2.26 32.42
CA CYS A 361 -1.24 3.71 32.45
C CYS A 361 -2.24 4.18 33.53
N LYS A 362 -2.54 3.36 34.53
CA LYS A 362 -3.59 3.63 35.54
C LYS A 362 -3.04 4.53 36.65
N GLY A 363 -3.12 5.84 36.44
CA GLY A 363 -2.62 6.87 37.37
C GLY A 363 -1.26 7.47 37.00
N GLU A 364 -0.71 7.14 35.83
CA GLU A 364 0.49 7.81 35.30
C GLU A 364 0.16 9.13 34.57
N THR A 365 1.14 10.03 34.43
CA THR A 365 0.94 11.28 33.67
C THR A 365 0.75 11.00 32.18
N PRO A 366 -0.01 11.84 31.44
CA PRO A 366 -0.23 11.65 30.00
C PRO A 366 1.08 11.53 29.20
N GLU A 367 2.17 12.16 29.65
CA GLU A 367 3.46 12.10 28.96
C GLU A 367 4.12 10.71 29.01
N LYS A 368 3.76 9.82 29.94
CA LYS A 368 4.30 8.46 30.02
C LYS A 368 3.54 7.44 29.16
N CYS A 369 2.39 7.83 28.64
CA CYS A 369 1.42 6.92 28.01
C CYS A 369 1.28 7.18 26.51
N VAL A 370 1.78 6.26 25.70
CA VAL A 370 1.58 6.30 24.25
C VAL A 370 0.27 5.60 23.89
N PRO A 371 -0.45 6.03 22.83
CA PRO A 371 -1.64 5.32 22.36
C PRO A 371 -1.34 3.85 22.04
N SER A 372 -2.22 2.94 22.44
CA SER A 372 -2.08 1.54 22.06
C SER A 372 -2.40 1.31 20.59
N PRO A 373 -1.90 0.23 19.96
CA PRO A 373 -2.42 -0.23 18.66
C PRO A 373 -3.95 -0.45 18.65
N GLY A 374 -4.55 -0.72 19.81
CA GLY A 374 -6.00 -0.83 19.99
C GLY A 374 -6.73 0.51 20.13
N ASP A 375 -6.04 1.63 20.37
CA ASP A 375 -6.67 2.95 20.49
C ASP A 375 -7.11 3.49 19.12
N TYR A 376 -6.40 3.09 18.05
CA TYR A 376 -6.74 3.40 16.66
C TYR A 376 -7.87 2.52 16.09
N GLY A 377 -8.47 1.69 16.94
CA GLY A 377 -9.54 0.78 16.61
C GLY A 377 -9.58 -0.37 17.59
N CYS A 378 -10.44 -0.30 18.60
CA CYS A 378 -10.50 -1.33 19.62
C CYS A 378 -11.06 -2.64 19.03
N PHE A 379 -10.28 -3.72 19.07
CA PHE A 379 -10.82 -5.08 19.05
C PHE A 379 -11.64 -5.24 20.33
N GLN A 380 -12.96 -5.44 20.24
CA GLN A 380 -13.77 -5.64 21.44
C GLN A 380 -14.97 -6.56 21.18
N PRO A 381 -15.40 -7.33 22.21
CA PRO A 381 -15.38 -6.88 23.61
C PRO A 381 -14.28 -7.45 24.53
N GLU A 382 -13.95 -8.75 24.47
CA GLU A 382 -13.35 -9.41 25.66
C GLU A 382 -11.97 -10.07 25.46
N ARG A 383 -11.38 -10.01 24.27
CA ARG A 383 -10.20 -10.82 23.92
C ARG A 383 -9.25 -10.11 22.96
N CYS A 384 -8.13 -9.59 23.46
CA CYS A 384 -6.85 -9.64 22.72
C CYS A 384 -6.19 -11.02 22.93
N TYR A 385 -7.01 -12.07 22.86
CA TYR A 385 -6.78 -13.45 23.27
C TYR A 385 -6.10 -13.63 24.65
N ARG A 386 -6.92 -13.88 25.69
CA ARG A 386 -6.49 -14.80 26.76
C ARG A 386 -6.14 -16.14 26.11
N ARG A 387 -4.86 -16.35 25.77
CA ARG A 387 -4.29 -17.64 26.14
C ARG A 387 -4.35 -17.66 27.67
N LYS A 388 -5.12 -18.59 28.25
CA LYS A 388 -4.56 -19.31 29.38
C LYS A 388 -3.17 -19.72 28.92
N VAL A 389 -2.15 -19.44 29.71
CA VAL A 389 -0.90 -20.18 29.58
C VAL A 389 -1.32 -21.65 29.70
N VAL A 390 -1.47 -22.33 28.56
CA VAL A 390 -1.39 -23.78 28.54
C VAL A 390 0.09 -24.00 28.71
N ASP A 391 0.46 -23.98 29.97
CA ASP A 391 1.76 -24.42 30.40
C ASP A 391 1.82 -25.88 29.95
N CYS A 392 2.64 -26.18 28.94
CA CYS A 392 2.77 -27.54 28.45
C CYS A 392 3.64 -28.40 29.38
N PHE A 393 4.12 -27.83 30.51
CA PHE A 393 4.91 -28.55 31.51
C PHE A 393 4.10 -29.35 32.54
N PRO A 394 2.89 -28.96 33.01
CA PRO A 394 2.11 -29.76 33.95
C PRO A 394 1.16 -30.78 33.30
N ALA A 395 1.01 -30.79 31.97
CA ALA A 395 -0.05 -31.53 31.27
C ALA A 395 0.48 -32.50 30.19
N CYS A 396 1.48 -33.31 30.55
CA CYS A 396 1.90 -34.49 29.78
C CYS A 396 1.51 -35.80 30.49
N GLU A 397 0.23 -35.95 30.86
CA GLU A 397 -0.33 -37.23 31.31
C GLU A 397 -0.97 -38.05 30.17
N ASP A 398 -1.32 -37.43 29.04
CA ASP A 398 -1.91 -38.16 27.90
C ASP A 398 -1.44 -37.63 26.54
N ALA A 399 -0.71 -38.48 25.80
CA ALA A 399 -0.03 -38.10 24.56
C ALA A 399 -0.98 -37.84 23.37
N ALA A 400 -2.27 -38.15 23.51
CA ALA A 400 -3.27 -38.02 22.44
C ALA A 400 -3.92 -36.61 22.34
N ALA A 401 -3.71 -35.73 23.32
CA ALA A 401 -4.59 -34.57 23.54
C ALA A 401 -4.04 -33.18 23.15
N CYS A 402 -3.00 -33.08 22.30
CA CYS A 402 -2.39 -31.80 21.92
C CYS A 402 -2.64 -31.42 20.43
N PRO A 403 -3.60 -30.53 20.10
CA PRO A 403 -3.92 -30.17 18.73
C PRO A 403 -2.97 -29.08 18.19
N GLY A 404 -1.72 -29.44 17.88
CA GLY A 404 -0.75 -28.44 17.40
C GLY A 404 0.69 -28.88 17.22
N GLY A 405 0.95 -29.99 16.54
CA GLY A 405 2.31 -30.37 16.13
C GLY A 405 2.34 -31.13 14.82
N GLN A 406 3.13 -30.67 13.83
CA GLN A 406 3.56 -31.58 12.77
C GLN A 406 4.57 -32.55 13.39
N GLN A 407 4.24 -33.85 13.38
CA GLN A 407 5.04 -34.96 13.92
C GLN A 407 5.21 -34.89 15.45
N GLY A 408 4.31 -35.57 16.17
CA GLY A 408 4.25 -35.55 17.64
C GLY A 408 5.37 -36.31 18.33
N MET A 409 6.52 -35.65 18.55
CA MET A 409 7.52 -36.06 19.54
C MET A 409 8.00 -34.83 20.31
N CYS A 410 7.99 -34.90 21.63
CA CYS A 410 8.57 -33.85 22.48
C CYS A 410 10.12 -33.91 22.39
N PRO A 411 10.83 -32.76 22.38
CA PRO A 411 12.28 -32.77 22.45
C PRO A 411 12.75 -33.32 23.81
N PRO A 412 13.83 -34.12 23.86
CA PRO A 412 14.38 -34.59 25.13
C PRO A 412 14.94 -33.41 25.93
N ALA A 413 14.69 -33.41 27.24
CA ALA A 413 15.19 -32.38 28.14
C ALA A 413 16.73 -32.33 28.10
N GLN A 414 17.28 -31.15 27.86
CA GLN A 414 18.68 -30.87 28.19
C GLN A 414 18.76 -30.65 29.70
N THR A 415 19.78 -31.26 30.30
CA THR A 415 19.97 -31.49 31.74
C THR A 415 20.23 -30.23 32.56
#